data_AF-A0A917CWM4-F1
#
_entry.id   AF-A0A917CWM4-F1
#
_cell.length_a   1.000
_cell.length_b   1.000
_cell.length_c   1.000
_cell.angle_alpha   90.00
_cell.angle_beta   90.00
_cell.angle_gamma   90.00
#
_symmetry.space_group_name_H-M   'P 1'
#
loop_
_entity.id
_entity.type
_entity.pdbx_description
1 polymer ?
#
loop_
_entity_poly.entity_id
_entity_poly.type
_entity_poly.pdbx_seq_one_letter_code
_entity_poly.pdbx_strand_id
1 'polypeptide(L)'
;MSAAYSVDLNRIDAAVSSLQGFEDRLSDELRTLSTHTDRLRHEWSGSSSDAFAQAHSEWNEGAARMAAGLARMREAANIARTSYRSAVAANVAMFR
;
A
#
# COMPACT_ATOMS: atom_id res chain seq x y z
N MET A 1 -34.21 1.79 15.34
CA MET A 1 -32.81 1.62 15.79
C MET A 1 -31.98 1.51 14.53
N SER A 2 -31.29 2.58 14.10
CA SER A 2 -30.49 2.50 12.87
C SER A 2 -29.37 1.50 13.15
N ALA A 3 -29.31 0.45 12.33
CA ALA A 3 -28.20 -0.47 12.35
C ALA A 3 -26.95 0.36 12.05
N ALA A 4 -26.22 0.71 13.09
CA ALA A 4 -24.99 1.48 12.99
C ALA A 4 -24.09 0.68 12.05
N TYR A 5 -23.89 1.21 10.86
CA TYR A 5 -22.85 0.79 9.95
C TYR A 5 -21.53 1.12 10.66
N SER A 6 -21.14 0.27 11.61
CA SER A 6 -19.87 0.34 12.30
C SER A 6 -18.86 -0.17 11.28
N VAL A 7 -18.39 0.75 10.45
CA VAL A 7 -17.18 0.51 9.67
C VAL A 7 -16.11 0.19 10.70
N ASP A 8 -15.59 -1.04 10.67
CA ASP A 8 -14.45 -1.43 11.48
C ASP A 8 -13.20 -0.76 10.88
N LEU A 9 -12.98 0.48 11.30
CA LEU A 9 -11.85 1.29 10.86
C LEU A 9 -10.51 0.63 11.27
N ASN A 10 -10.48 -0.14 12.37
CA ASN A 10 -9.27 -0.86 12.77
C ASN A 10 -8.95 -1.98 11.77
N ARG A 11 -9.98 -2.65 11.22
CA ARG A 11 -9.80 -3.67 10.18
C ARG A 11 -9.28 -3.07 8.87
N ILE A 12 -9.73 -1.86 8.52
CA ILE A 12 -9.20 -1.14 7.35
C ILE A 12 -7.73 -0.78 7.57
N ASP A 13 -7.37 -0.23 8.73
CA ASP A 13 -5.98 0.12 9.07
C ASP A 13 -5.07 -1.12 9.03
N ALA A 14 -5.52 -2.25 9.57
CA ALA A 14 -4.78 -3.51 9.52
C ALA A 14 -4.56 -4.02 8.09
N ALA A 15 -5.59 -3.94 7.24
CA ALA A 15 -5.48 -4.33 5.82
C ALA A 15 -4.49 -3.44 5.07
N VAL A 16 -4.54 -2.11 5.28
CA VAL A 16 -3.59 -1.16 4.68
C VAL A 16 -2.16 -1.46 5.13
N SER A 17 -1.93 -1.69 6.42
CA SER A 17 -0.61 -2.02 6.95
C SER A 17 -0.07 -3.33 6.38
N SER A 18 -0.92 -4.35 6.22
CA SER A 18 -0.53 -5.62 5.59
C SER A 18 -0.15 -5.46 4.12
N LEU A 19 -0.85 -4.59 3.38
CA LEU A 19 -0.55 -4.32 1.97
C LEU A 19 0.77 -3.55 1.83
N GLN A 20 1.05 -2.59 2.72
CA GLN A 20 2.34 -1.88 2.74
C GLN A 20 3.50 -2.85 2.98
N GLY A 21 3.38 -3.74 3.98
CA GLY A 21 4.42 -4.75 4.23
C GLY A 21 4.58 -5.79 3.10
N PHE A 22 3.57 -5.96 2.25
CA PHE A 22 3.69 -6.77 1.03
C PHE A 22 4.47 -6.01 -0.06
N GLU A 23 4.17 -4.72 -0.28
CA GLU A 23 4.91 -3.90 -1.24
C GLU A 23 6.39 -3.76 -0.91
N ASP A 24 6.73 -3.51 0.36
CA ASP A 24 8.12 -3.35 0.78
C ASP A 24 8.92 -4.63 0.46
N ARG A 25 8.35 -5.80 0.76
CA ARG A 25 8.96 -7.10 0.45
C ARG A 25 9.11 -7.30 -1.06
N LEU A 26 8.08 -7.00 -1.84
CA LEU A 26 8.14 -7.14 -3.29
C LEU A 26 9.21 -6.21 -3.90
N SER A 27 9.31 -4.98 -3.43
CA SER A 27 10.33 -4.03 -3.90
C SER A 27 11.75 -4.52 -3.57
N ASP A 28 11.95 -5.07 -2.37
CA ASP A 28 13.23 -5.64 -1.95
C ASP A 28 13.62 -6.87 -2.79
N GLU A 29 12.67 -7.76 -3.08
CA GLU A 29 12.87 -8.91 -3.95
C GLU A 29 13.25 -8.49 -5.37
N LEU A 30 12.54 -7.51 -5.94
CA LEU A 30 12.84 -6.96 -7.27
C LEU A 30 14.24 -6.31 -7.31
N ARG A 31 14.61 -5.56 -6.28
CA ARG A 31 15.95 -4.93 -6.19
C ARG A 31 17.05 -5.97 -6.08
N THR A 32 16.80 -7.03 -5.31
CA THR A 32 17.72 -8.17 -5.18
C THR A 32 17.90 -8.86 -6.54
N LEU A 33 16.80 -9.09 -7.26
CA LEU A 33 16.83 -9.68 -8.59
C LEU A 33 17.60 -8.81 -9.59
N SER A 34 17.37 -7.49 -9.61
CA SER A 34 18.13 -6.54 -10.44
C SER A 34 19.63 -6.60 -10.13
N THR A 35 20.01 -6.61 -8.86
CA THR A 35 21.41 -6.70 -8.44
C THR A 35 22.07 -7.99 -8.92
N HIS A 36 21.33 -9.10 -8.95
CA HIS A 36 21.81 -10.37 -9.49
C HIS A 36 21.99 -10.28 -11.02
N THR A 37 20.97 -9.78 -11.74
CA THR A 37 21.03 -9.57 -13.19
C THR A 37 22.20 -8.67 -13.59
N ASP A 38 22.44 -7.57 -12.87
CA ASP A 38 23.53 -6.63 -13.14
C ASP A 38 24.91 -7.28 -12.99
N ARG A 39 25.06 -8.23 -12.06
CA ARG A 39 26.30 -9.02 -11.91
C ARG A 39 26.50 -9.99 -13.08
N LEU A 40 25.41 -10.54 -13.62
CA LEU A 40 25.45 -11.51 -14.72
C LEU A 40 25.49 -10.87 -16.11
N ARG A 41 25.31 -9.55 -16.22
CA ARG A 41 25.28 -8.76 -17.48
C ARG A 41 26.46 -9.01 -18.42
N HIS A 42 27.63 -9.40 -17.91
CA HIS A 42 28.78 -9.73 -18.76
C HIS A 42 28.57 -11.02 -19.58
N GLU A 43 27.74 -11.94 -19.08
CA GLU A 43 27.43 -13.23 -19.72
C GLU A 43 25.99 -13.27 -20.26
N TRP A 44 25.10 -12.45 -19.71
CA TRP A 44 23.67 -12.38 -20.06
C TRP A 44 23.35 -11.05 -20.74
N SER A 45 23.40 -11.06 -22.08
CA SER A 45 23.06 -9.92 -22.94
C SER A 45 22.03 -10.34 -24.01
N GLY A 46 21.43 -9.36 -24.68
CA GLY A 46 20.43 -9.59 -25.74
C GLY A 46 18.98 -9.45 -25.27
N SER A 47 18.04 -9.88 -26.11
CA SER A 47 16.61 -9.59 -25.97
C SER A 47 15.98 -10.01 -24.64
N SER A 48 16.48 -11.08 -24.00
CA SER A 48 16.01 -11.50 -22.68
C SER A 48 16.41 -10.54 -21.56
N SER A 49 17.59 -9.93 -21.64
CA SER A 49 18.03 -8.90 -20.69
C SER A 49 17.20 -7.63 -20.83
N ASP A 50 16.88 -7.24 -22.06
CA ASP A 50 16.07 -6.05 -22.34
C ASP A 50 14.62 -6.26 -21.85
N ALA A 51 14.04 -7.44 -22.10
CA ALA A 51 12.71 -7.79 -21.61
C ALA A 51 12.64 -7.82 -20.07
N PHE A 52 13.70 -8.31 -19.41
CA PHE A 52 13.80 -8.24 -17.95
C PHE A 52 13.85 -6.80 -17.44
N ALA A 53 14.68 -5.94 -18.05
CA ALA A 53 14.78 -4.53 -17.65
C ALA A 53 13.45 -3.78 -17.82
N GLN A 54 12.73 -4.04 -18.91
CA GLN A 54 11.39 -3.50 -19.13
C GLN A 54 10.41 -3.97 -18.05
N ALA A 55 10.33 -5.29 -17.82
CA ALA A 55 9.46 -5.85 -16.79
C ALA A 55 9.81 -5.26 -15.40
N HIS A 56 11.09 -5.14 -15.07
CA HIS A 56 11.52 -4.55 -13.81
C HIS A 56 11.04 -3.09 -13.65
N SER A 57 11.11 -2.28 -14.72
CA SER A 57 10.57 -0.92 -14.73
C SER A 57 9.06 -0.90 -14.50
N GLU A 58 8.31 -1.74 -15.21
CA GLU A 58 6.85 -1.82 -15.07
C GLU A 58 6.42 -2.24 -13.66
N TRP A 59 7.15 -3.18 -13.05
CA TRP A 59 6.90 -3.61 -11.67
C TRP A 59 7.20 -2.50 -10.66
N ASN A 60 8.30 -1.76 -10.81
CA ASN A 60 8.63 -0.63 -9.95
C ASN A 60 7.57 0.48 -10.03
N GLU A 61 7.10 0.79 -11.24
CA GLU A 61 5.99 1.73 -11.42
C GLU A 61 4.69 1.22 -10.79
N GLY A 62 4.39 -0.07 -10.94
CA GLY A 62 3.24 -0.72 -10.33
C GLY A 62 3.25 -0.61 -8.81
N ALA A 63 4.40 -0.91 -8.18
CA ALA A 63 4.62 -0.74 -6.76
C ALA A 63 4.47 0.73 -6.34
N ALA A 64 5.07 1.68 -7.04
CA ALA A 64 4.89 3.10 -6.72
C ALA A 64 3.42 3.54 -6.75
N ARG A 65 2.63 3.05 -7.71
CA ARG A 65 1.19 3.33 -7.81
C ARG A 65 0.39 2.71 -6.67
N MET A 66 0.68 1.47 -6.30
CA MET A 66 0.02 0.80 -5.18
C MET A 66 0.30 1.53 -3.86
N ALA A 67 1.56 1.92 -3.60
CA ALA A 67 1.97 2.66 -2.41
C ALA A 67 1.23 4.00 -2.29
N ALA A 68 1.12 4.74 -3.39
CA ALA A 68 0.35 5.98 -3.45
C ALA A 68 -1.16 5.73 -3.22
N GLY A 69 -1.70 4.61 -3.69
CA GLY A 69 -3.08 4.19 -3.41
C GLY A 69 -3.31 3.90 -1.92
N LEU A 70 -2.43 3.12 -1.30
CA LEU A 70 -2.49 2.77 0.12
C LEU A 70 -2.34 3.99 1.02
N ALA A 71 -1.45 4.94 0.66
CA ALA A 71 -1.33 6.20 1.37
C ALA A 71 -2.64 6.99 1.38
N ARG A 72 -3.35 7.05 0.24
CA ARG A 72 -4.67 7.69 0.15
C ARG A 72 -5.74 6.95 0.95
N MET A 73 -5.73 5.61 0.94
CA MET A 73 -6.66 4.81 1.77
C MET A 73 -6.44 5.05 3.26
N ARG A 74 -5.18 5.11 3.70
CA ARG A 74 -4.81 5.42 5.10
C ARG A 74 -5.31 6.80 5.51
N GLU A 75 -5.15 7.79 4.64
CA GLU A 75 -5.64 9.13 4.91
C GLU A 75 -7.17 9.17 5.02
N ALA A 76 -7.88 8.52 4.10
CA ALA A 76 -9.33 8.41 4.17
C ALA A 76 -9.80 7.71 5.46
N ALA A 77 -9.11 6.65 5.90
CA ALA A 77 -9.40 5.96 7.15
C ALA A 77 -9.19 6.87 8.37
N ASN A 78 -8.11 7.65 8.41
CA ASN A 78 -7.83 8.62 9.48
C ASN A 78 -8.90 9.72 9.54
N ILE A 79 -9.32 10.26 8.39
CA ILE A 79 -10.39 11.24 8.29
C ILE A 79 -11.68 10.64 8.84
N ALA A 80 -12.08 9.45 8.35
CA ALA A 80 -13.29 8.77 8.79
C ALA A 80 -13.27 8.52 10.32
N ARG A 81 -12.14 8.10 10.88
CA ARG A 81 -11.97 7.89 12.33
C ARG A 81 -12.16 9.16 13.12
N THR A 82 -11.58 10.27 12.65
CA THR A 82 -11.69 11.57 13.31
C THR A 82 -13.13 12.06 13.28
N SER A 83 -13.79 11.99 12.12
CA SER A 83 -15.22 12.36 11.98
C SER A 83 -16.12 11.50 12.88
N TYR A 84 -15.89 10.19 12.94
CA TYR A 84 -16.68 9.29 13.79
C TYR A 84 -16.49 9.62 15.28
N ARG A 85 -15.26 9.83 15.72
CA ARG A 85 -14.96 10.22 17.12
C ARG A 85 -15.60 11.55 17.49
N SER A 86 -15.51 12.55 16.60
CA SER A 86 -16.13 13.86 16.82
C SER A 86 -17.65 13.78 16.90
N ALA A 87 -18.29 12.98 16.02
CA ALA A 87 -19.73 12.77 16.06
C ALA A 87 -20.20 12.08 17.36
N VAL A 88 -19.46 11.06 17.82
CA VAL A 88 -19.75 10.40 19.10
C VAL A 88 -19.57 11.38 20.27
N ALA A 89 -18.48 12.16 20.29
CA ALA A 89 -18.23 13.13 21.35
C ALA A 89 -19.31 14.23 21.41
N ALA A 90 -19.73 14.74 20.25
CA ALA A 90 -20.82 15.72 20.15
C ALA A 90 -22.14 15.13 20.67
N ASN A 91 -22.49 13.91 20.27
CA ASN A 91 -23.70 13.24 20.75
C ASN A 91 -23.66 13.04 22.28
N VAL A 92 -22.54 12.57 22.84
CA VAL A 92 -22.40 12.41 24.30
C VAL A 92 -22.51 13.74 25.04
N ALA A 93 -21.97 14.83 24.48
CA ALA A 93 -22.09 16.16 25.06
C ALA A 93 -23.52 16.71 25.06
N MET A 94 -24.37 16.31 24.10
CA MET A 94 -25.80 16.68 24.08
C MET A 94 -26.63 15.97 25.14
N PHE A 95 -26.16 14.81 25.64
CA PHE A 95 -26.85 14.00 26.66
C PHE A 95 -26.22 14.11 28.05
N ARG A 96 -25.33 15.08 28.26
CA ARG A 96 -24.84 15.52 29.57
C ARG A 96 -25.54 16.81 29.97
#